data_AF-A0A8T0W4F8-F1
#
_entry.id   AF-A0A8T0W4F8-F1
#
_cell.length_a   1.000
_cell.length_b   1.000
_cell.length_c   1.000
_cell.angle_alpha   90.00
_cell.angle_beta   90.00
_cell.angle_gamma   90.00
#
_symmetry.space_group_name_H-M   'P 1'
#
loop_
_entity.id
_entity.type
_entity.pdbx_description
1 polymer ?
#
loop_
_entity_poly.entity_id
_entity_poly.type
_entity_poly.pdbx_seq_one_letter_code
_entity_poly.pdbx_strand_id
1 'polypeptide(L)'
;MEAEAAAKRARETAEDAVAAGAGAGADSAAGAGEQAGISAVIPGWFSEISPMWPGEAHSLKVEKVLFQGKSDYQNVMVFQSSTYGKVLVLDGVIQVTERDECAYQEMITHLPLCSIKDPKKVLVIGGGDGGVLREVSRHSSVEQIDICEIDKMVVDVSKQFFPHLAVGFEDPRVSLHIGDGVAFLKNVPEGTYDAVIVDSSDPIGNCCESRAFCTCCFINRALFLYFSSTFPCITRSCSRAF
;
A
#
# COMPACT_ATOMS: atom_id res chain seq x y z
N MET A 1 -3.96 10.86 51.94
CA MET A 1 -4.91 11.99 51.99
C MET A 1 -4.22 13.35 52.16
N GLU A 2 -3.04 13.47 52.79
CA GLU A 2 -2.35 14.78 52.90
C GLU A 2 -1.49 15.16 51.68
N ALA A 3 -1.05 14.21 50.85
CA ALA A 3 -0.27 14.51 49.64
C ALA A 3 -1.11 15.07 48.47
N GLU A 4 -2.43 14.83 48.46
CA GLU A 4 -3.32 15.21 47.37
C GLU A 4 -3.84 16.67 47.50
N ALA A 5 -3.87 17.20 48.73
CA ALA A 5 -4.26 18.57 49.01
C ALA A 5 -3.18 19.60 48.66
N ALA A 6 -1.89 19.23 48.74
CA ALA A 6 -0.77 20.10 48.40
C ALA A 6 -0.63 20.30 46.87
N ALA A 7 -0.90 19.26 46.08
CA ALA A 7 -0.83 19.33 44.61
C ALA A 7 -1.94 20.19 44.00
N LYS A 8 -3.11 20.26 44.65
CA LYS A 8 -4.24 21.08 44.18
C LYS A 8 -4.01 22.58 44.38
N ARG A 9 -3.31 22.97 45.46
CA ARG A 9 -3.00 24.37 45.79
C ARG A 9 -1.89 24.99 44.92
N ALA A 10 -1.00 24.15 44.38
CA ALA A 10 0.05 24.57 43.44
C ALA A 10 -0.48 24.79 42.01
N ARG A 11 -1.63 24.19 41.67
CA ARG A 11 -2.24 24.29 40.33
C ARG A 11 -3.05 25.58 40.15
N GLU A 12 -3.70 26.07 41.20
CA GLU A 12 -4.51 27.30 41.16
C GLU A 12 -3.66 28.59 41.16
N THR A 13 -2.44 28.57 41.68
CA THR A 13 -1.55 29.75 41.71
C THR A 13 -0.82 30.03 40.39
N ALA A 14 -0.74 29.03 39.49
CA ALA A 14 -0.08 29.17 38.20
C ALA A 14 -1.01 29.77 37.12
N GLU A 15 -2.33 29.60 37.25
CA GLU A 15 -3.30 30.10 36.28
C GLU A 15 -3.58 31.61 36.43
N ASP A 16 -3.42 32.19 37.63
CA ASP A 16 -3.62 33.63 37.86
C ASP A 16 -2.40 34.51 37.46
N ALA A 17 -1.23 33.93 37.21
CA ALA A 17 -0.02 34.69 36.88
C ALA A 17 0.12 35.03 35.38
N VAL A 18 -0.67 34.40 34.50
CA VAL A 18 -0.56 34.58 33.04
C VAL A 18 -1.40 35.77 32.54
N ALA A 19 -2.26 36.35 33.37
CA ALA A 19 -3.24 37.36 32.94
C ALA A 19 -2.82 38.84 33.09
N ALA A 20 -1.59 39.18 33.52
CA ALA A 20 -1.20 40.58 33.71
C ALA A 20 0.23 40.88 33.26
N GLY A 21 0.39 41.59 32.13
CA GLY A 21 1.69 42.14 31.76
C GLY A 21 1.85 42.63 30.32
N ALA A 22 0.95 43.50 29.84
CA ALA A 22 1.22 44.32 28.66
C ALA A 22 1.87 45.65 29.09
N GLY A 23 3.05 46.00 28.56
CA GLY A 23 3.62 47.35 28.71
C GLY A 23 5.14 47.50 28.51
N ALA A 24 5.51 47.93 27.29
CA ALA A 24 6.60 48.84 26.87
C ALA A 24 7.98 48.92 27.57
N GLY A 25 9.05 48.93 26.75
CA GLY A 25 10.35 49.56 27.09
C GLY A 25 11.55 49.01 26.30
N ALA A 26 12.26 49.88 25.57
CA ALA A 26 13.42 49.59 24.73
C ALA A 26 14.76 49.53 25.51
N ASP A 27 15.68 48.67 25.07
CA ASP A 27 17.07 48.95 24.62
C ASP A 27 18.12 47.87 24.97
N SER A 28 18.98 47.64 23.98
CA SER A 28 20.36 47.13 24.01
C SER A 28 20.66 45.61 23.97
N ALA A 29 21.22 45.24 22.82
CA ALA A 29 22.46 44.49 22.59
C ALA A 29 22.59 42.99 22.93
N ALA A 30 22.94 42.27 21.87
CA ALA A 30 23.82 41.10 21.80
C ALA A 30 23.29 39.74 22.27
N GLY A 31 22.99 38.90 21.27
CA GLY A 31 22.78 37.47 21.44
C GLY A 31 21.90 36.90 20.35
N ALA A 32 22.41 36.85 19.10
CA ALA A 32 21.75 36.10 18.03
C ALA A 32 21.88 34.60 18.33
N GLY A 33 20.99 34.09 19.20
CA GLY A 33 20.64 32.68 19.28
C GLY A 33 19.53 32.44 18.27
N GLU A 34 19.90 32.10 17.05
CA GLU A 34 18.97 31.63 16.03
C GLU A 34 18.30 30.36 16.58
N GLN A 35 17.06 30.47 17.05
CA GLN A 35 16.21 29.30 17.23
C GLN A 35 15.95 28.75 15.82
N ALA A 36 16.79 27.80 15.42
CA ALA A 36 16.59 27.02 14.21
C ALA A 36 15.24 26.32 14.34
N GLY A 37 14.20 26.90 13.74
CA GLY A 37 12.89 26.29 13.65
C GLY A 37 13.03 24.90 13.02
N ILE A 38 12.32 23.93 13.58
CA ILE A 38 12.35 22.50 13.21
C ILE A 38 11.59 22.28 11.89
N SER A 39 11.81 23.11 10.88
CA SER A 39 11.21 22.94 9.56
C SER A 39 12.09 23.59 8.50
N ALA A 40 12.99 22.79 7.94
CA ALA A 40 13.62 23.07 6.67
C ALA A 40 13.18 21.98 5.70
N VAL A 41 12.32 22.32 4.73
CA VAL A 41 12.04 21.43 3.60
C VAL A 41 13.30 21.41 2.75
N ILE A 42 14.05 20.30 2.80
CA ILE A 42 15.29 20.15 2.02
C ILE A 42 14.90 19.85 0.56
N PRO A 43 15.33 20.65 -0.43
CA PRO A 43 14.99 20.41 -1.83
C PRO A 43 15.48 19.04 -2.33
N GLY A 44 14.70 18.44 -3.24
CA GLY A 44 15.04 17.17 -3.90
C GLY A 44 14.81 15.92 -3.03
N TRP A 45 13.94 16.00 -2.04
CA TRP A 45 13.44 14.84 -1.31
C TRP A 45 11.96 14.65 -1.64
N PHE A 46 11.58 13.40 -1.86
CA PHE A 46 10.19 12.97 -1.88
C PHE A 46 9.86 12.46 -0.48
N SER A 47 8.77 12.93 0.11
CA SER A 47 8.30 12.50 1.43
C SER A 47 6.90 11.91 1.27
N GLU A 48 6.78 10.62 1.55
CA GLU A 48 5.52 9.92 1.64
C GLU A 48 4.80 10.33 2.93
N ILE A 49 3.67 11.02 2.79
CA ILE A 49 2.85 11.50 3.89
C ILE A 49 1.41 11.13 3.57
N SER A 50 0.76 10.39 4.46
CA SER A 50 -0.62 9.93 4.28
C SER A 50 -1.46 10.13 5.54
N PRO A 51 -2.76 10.41 5.40
CA PRO A 51 -3.70 10.41 6.53
C PRO A 51 -3.78 9.08 7.30
N MET A 52 -3.37 7.95 6.70
CA MET A 52 -3.34 6.64 7.39
C MET A 52 -2.26 6.52 8.46
N TRP A 53 -1.15 7.25 8.32
CA TRP A 53 -0.03 7.23 9.26
C TRP A 53 0.29 8.66 9.74
N PRO A 54 -0.58 9.25 10.56
CA PRO A 54 -0.40 10.63 11.01
C PRO A 54 0.81 10.73 11.95
N GLY A 55 1.70 11.69 11.68
CA GLY A 55 2.86 12.01 12.52
C GLY A 55 4.16 11.34 12.11
N GLU A 56 4.15 10.54 11.05
CA GLU A 56 5.33 9.90 10.46
C GLU A 56 5.37 10.10 8.95
N ALA A 57 6.58 10.04 8.38
CA ALA A 57 6.81 10.15 6.95
C ALA A 57 8.10 9.43 6.56
N HIS A 58 8.07 8.70 5.44
CA HIS A 58 9.27 8.12 4.85
C HIS A 58 9.75 9.00 3.70
N SER A 59 11.03 9.39 3.73
CA SER A 59 11.60 10.30 2.74
C SER A 59 12.73 9.66 1.94
N LEU A 60 12.64 9.76 0.62
CA LEU A 60 13.65 9.28 -0.32
C LEU A 60 14.24 10.44 -1.10
N LYS A 61 15.58 10.46 -1.24
CA LYS A 61 16.27 11.46 -2.05
C LYS A 61 16.00 11.19 -3.53
N VAL A 62 15.48 12.19 -4.22
CA VAL A 62 15.16 12.11 -5.66
C VAL A 62 16.35 12.60 -6.47
N GLU A 63 16.85 11.75 -7.37
CA GLU A 63 17.85 12.14 -8.37
C GLU A 63 17.18 12.72 -9.61
N LYS A 64 16.15 12.05 -10.11
CA LYS A 64 15.47 12.43 -11.35
C LYS A 64 14.05 11.89 -11.38
N VAL A 65 13.08 12.74 -11.73
CA VAL A 65 11.73 12.30 -12.08
C VAL A 65 11.77 11.73 -13.50
N LEU A 66 11.34 10.47 -13.65
CA LEU A 66 11.34 9.75 -14.92
C LEU A 66 9.99 9.87 -15.63
N PHE A 67 8.90 9.83 -14.86
CA PHE A 67 7.54 9.98 -15.35
C PHE A 67 6.65 10.59 -14.27
N GLN A 68 5.70 11.41 -14.70
CA GLN A 68 4.63 11.89 -13.85
C GLN A 68 3.39 12.09 -14.73
N GLY A 69 2.28 11.48 -14.33
CA GLY A 69 1.02 11.53 -15.06
C GLY A 69 -0.16 11.32 -14.12
N LYS A 70 -1.34 11.65 -14.61
CA LYS A 70 -2.60 11.36 -13.92
C LYS A 70 -3.46 10.51 -14.86
N SER A 71 -3.82 9.32 -14.41
CA SER A 71 -4.78 8.46 -15.09
C SER A 71 -6.21 8.82 -14.67
N ASP A 72 -7.19 8.10 -15.20
CA ASP A 72 -8.58 8.20 -14.75
C ASP A 72 -8.77 7.71 -13.30
N TYR A 73 -7.79 6.97 -12.76
CA TYR A 73 -7.88 6.34 -11.45
C TYR A 73 -7.02 7.04 -10.39
N GLN A 74 -5.80 7.44 -10.73
CA GLN A 74 -4.79 7.86 -9.75
C GLN A 74 -3.68 8.72 -10.38
N ASN A 75 -2.88 9.37 -9.53
CA ASN A 75 -1.65 10.03 -9.94
C ASN A 75 -0.51 9.01 -9.95
N VAL A 76 0.13 8.83 -11.10
CA VAL A 76 1.23 7.90 -11.30
C VAL A 76 2.53 8.68 -11.42
N MET A 77 3.52 8.33 -10.61
CA MET A 77 4.85 8.94 -10.65
C MET A 77 5.93 7.87 -10.57
N VAL A 78 6.96 8.03 -11.38
CA VAL A 78 8.18 7.22 -11.33
C VAL A 78 9.38 8.14 -11.22
N PHE A 79 10.24 7.87 -10.26
CA PHE A 79 11.49 8.60 -10.10
C PHE A 79 12.66 7.68 -9.77
N GLN A 80 13.87 8.13 -10.10
CA GLN A 80 15.12 7.53 -9.68
C GLN A 80 15.48 8.06 -8.28
N SER A 81 15.55 7.17 -7.31
CA SER A 81 16.08 7.43 -5.97
C SER A 81 17.61 7.27 -5.94
N SER A 82 18.27 8.01 -5.05
CA SER A 82 19.72 7.92 -4.87
C SER A 82 20.20 6.57 -4.31
N THR A 83 19.37 5.89 -3.52
CA THR A 83 19.80 4.68 -2.78
C THR A 83 18.85 3.50 -2.89
N TYR A 84 17.66 3.68 -3.47
CA TYR A 84 16.63 2.64 -3.59
C TYR A 84 16.32 2.24 -5.05
N GLY A 85 17.08 2.75 -6.02
CA GLY A 85 16.80 2.49 -7.44
C GLY A 85 15.59 3.28 -7.94
N LYS A 86 14.87 2.75 -8.92
CA LYS A 86 13.61 3.34 -9.37
C LYS A 86 12.50 3.09 -8.36
N VAL A 87 11.61 4.06 -8.23
CA VAL A 87 10.49 4.06 -7.28
C VAL A 87 9.21 4.37 -8.04
N LEU A 88 8.19 3.52 -7.85
CA LEU A 88 6.82 3.77 -8.32
C LEU A 88 5.99 4.32 -7.17
N VAL A 89 5.31 5.42 -7.44
CA VAL A 89 4.42 6.11 -6.50
C VAL A 89 3.05 6.26 -7.13
N LEU A 90 2.02 5.87 -6.39
CA LEU A 90 0.61 6.04 -6.75
C LEU A 90 -0.07 6.90 -5.69
N ASP A 91 -0.70 8.01 -6.10
CA ASP A 91 -1.37 8.97 -5.21
C ASP A 91 -0.54 9.47 -4.02
N GLY A 92 0.79 9.53 -4.20
CA GLY A 92 1.73 9.98 -3.17
C GLY A 92 2.19 8.88 -2.20
N VAL A 93 1.74 7.64 -2.40
CA VAL A 93 2.16 6.45 -1.64
C VAL A 93 3.13 5.61 -2.47
N ILE A 94 4.25 5.24 -1.88
CA ILE A 94 5.27 4.37 -2.48
C ILE A 94 4.69 2.97 -2.62
N GLN A 95 4.64 2.45 -3.84
CA GLN A 95 4.16 1.10 -4.09
C GLN A 95 5.30 0.09 -4.15
N VAL A 96 6.38 0.43 -4.87
CA VAL A 96 7.52 -0.44 -5.03
C VAL A 96 8.81 0.35 -5.20
N THR A 97 9.90 -0.20 -4.66
CA THR A 97 11.27 0.22 -4.96
C THR A 97 12.08 -0.99 -5.46
N GLU A 98 12.96 -0.78 -6.44
CA GLU A 98 13.78 -1.87 -7.00
C GLU A 98 14.68 -2.56 -5.94
N ARG A 99 14.95 -1.88 -4.82
CA ARG A 99 15.87 -2.39 -3.79
C ARG A 99 15.21 -3.38 -2.82
N ASP A 100 13.94 -3.21 -2.50
CA ASP A 100 13.24 -3.98 -1.46
C ASP A 100 11.96 -4.68 -1.95
N GLU A 101 11.63 -4.58 -3.24
CA GLU A 101 10.50 -5.27 -3.89
C GLU A 101 10.43 -6.76 -3.56
N CYS A 102 11.58 -7.42 -3.43
CA CYS A 102 11.67 -8.87 -3.27
C CYS A 102 11.01 -9.31 -1.97
N ALA A 103 11.15 -8.53 -0.90
CA ALA A 103 10.56 -8.86 0.39
C ALA A 103 9.04 -8.92 0.32
N TYR A 104 8.40 -7.98 -0.37
CA TYR A 104 6.95 -7.97 -0.54
C TYR A 104 6.49 -9.03 -1.54
N GLN A 105 7.06 -9.01 -2.75
CA GLN A 105 6.62 -9.85 -3.87
C GLN A 105 6.83 -11.35 -3.59
N GLU A 106 7.96 -11.73 -2.99
CA GLU A 106 8.21 -13.12 -2.62
C GLU A 106 7.25 -13.57 -1.51
N MET A 107 7.01 -12.73 -0.50
CA MET A 107 6.15 -13.10 0.63
C MET A 107 4.69 -13.24 0.23
N ILE A 108 4.13 -12.25 -0.48
CA ILE A 108 2.73 -12.29 -0.88
C ILE A 108 2.44 -13.44 -1.85
N THR A 109 3.44 -13.87 -2.61
CA THR A 109 3.32 -14.95 -3.60
C THR A 109 3.60 -16.34 -3.00
N HIS A 110 4.75 -16.52 -2.35
CA HIS A 110 5.20 -17.85 -1.93
C HIS A 110 4.48 -18.33 -0.67
N LEU A 111 4.03 -17.43 0.22
CA LEU A 111 3.24 -17.85 1.39
C LEU A 111 2.00 -18.67 1.00
N PRO A 112 1.09 -18.18 0.11
CA PRO A 112 -0.05 -18.98 -0.31
C PRO A 112 0.34 -20.15 -1.21
N LEU A 113 1.21 -19.95 -2.21
CA LEU A 113 1.49 -20.98 -3.22
C LEU A 113 2.31 -22.16 -2.68
N CYS A 114 3.18 -21.95 -1.69
CA CYS A 114 3.88 -23.04 -1.01
C CYS A 114 3.03 -23.76 0.04
N SER A 115 1.85 -23.22 0.39
CA SER A 115 0.91 -23.82 1.34
C SER A 115 -0.10 -24.75 0.69
N ILE A 116 -0.17 -24.75 -0.66
CA ILE A 116 -1.03 -25.62 -1.46
C ILE A 116 -0.19 -26.57 -2.31
N LYS A 117 -0.73 -27.76 -2.55
CA LYS A 117 -0.05 -28.76 -3.37
C LYS A 117 -0.37 -28.53 -4.84
N ASP A 118 0.67 -28.42 -5.66
CA ASP A 118 0.60 -28.34 -7.13
C ASP A 118 -0.43 -27.32 -7.66
N PRO A 119 -0.34 -26.02 -7.30
CA PRO A 119 -1.26 -25.00 -7.80
C PRO A 119 -1.19 -24.89 -9.33
N LYS A 120 -2.35 -24.85 -9.99
CA LYS A 120 -2.48 -24.79 -11.46
C LYS A 120 -3.03 -23.47 -11.96
N LYS A 121 -4.06 -22.93 -11.30
CA LYS A 121 -4.72 -21.67 -11.70
C LYS A 121 -4.62 -20.64 -10.60
N VAL A 122 -3.95 -19.53 -10.89
CA VAL A 122 -3.73 -18.43 -9.94
C VAL A 122 -4.34 -17.15 -10.49
N LEU A 123 -5.11 -16.45 -9.66
CA LEU A 123 -5.60 -15.10 -9.95
C LEU A 123 -4.79 -14.08 -9.15
N VAL A 124 -4.28 -13.05 -9.83
CA VAL A 124 -3.68 -11.87 -9.21
C VAL A 124 -4.59 -10.68 -9.45
N ILE A 125 -4.95 -9.95 -8.40
CA ILE A 125 -5.71 -8.70 -8.54
C ILE A 125 -4.82 -7.55 -8.10
N GLY A 126 -4.67 -6.56 -8.97
CA GLY A 126 -3.60 -5.57 -8.90
C GLY A 126 -2.29 -6.13 -9.45
N GLY A 127 -1.15 -5.70 -8.91
CA GLY A 127 0.18 -6.14 -9.38
C GLY A 127 0.59 -5.55 -10.73
N GLY A 128 0.17 -4.31 -11.01
CA GLY A 128 0.49 -3.58 -12.24
C GLY A 128 1.99 -3.37 -12.53
N ASP A 129 2.89 -3.73 -11.60
CA ASP A 129 4.35 -3.74 -11.80
C ASP A 129 4.86 -5.02 -12.51
N GLY A 130 4.13 -6.13 -12.41
CA GLY A 130 4.49 -7.45 -12.94
C GLY A 130 5.39 -8.29 -12.02
N GLY A 131 5.79 -7.78 -10.86
CA GLY A 131 6.71 -8.48 -9.96
C GLY A 131 6.09 -9.70 -9.30
N VAL A 132 4.83 -9.60 -8.86
CA VAL A 132 4.08 -10.77 -8.36
C VAL A 132 3.97 -11.85 -9.44
N LEU A 133 3.71 -11.46 -10.70
CA LEU A 133 3.65 -12.42 -11.81
C LEU A 133 4.97 -13.14 -12.05
N ARG A 134 6.10 -12.43 -11.94
CA ARG A 134 7.44 -13.02 -12.02
C ARG A 134 7.62 -14.10 -10.96
N GLU A 135 7.19 -13.86 -9.73
CA GLU A 135 7.31 -14.82 -8.63
C GLU A 135 6.33 -16.01 -8.78
N VAL A 136 5.10 -15.78 -9.23
CA VAL A 136 4.13 -16.86 -9.51
C VAL A 136 4.68 -17.78 -10.60
N SER A 137 5.31 -17.19 -11.63
CA SER A 137 5.88 -17.92 -12.76
C SER A 137 6.99 -18.89 -12.38
N ARG A 138 7.61 -18.75 -11.20
CA ARG A 138 8.61 -19.70 -10.69
C ARG A 138 8.02 -21.06 -10.33
N HIS A 139 6.71 -21.13 -10.07
CA HIS A 139 6.01 -22.37 -9.78
C HIS A 139 5.71 -23.11 -11.09
N SER A 140 6.40 -24.22 -11.31
CA SER A 140 6.27 -25.02 -12.54
C SER A 140 4.93 -25.75 -12.67
N SER A 141 4.21 -25.95 -11.56
CA SER A 141 2.87 -26.53 -11.55
C SER A 141 1.80 -25.59 -12.11
N VAL A 142 2.07 -24.27 -12.09
CA VAL A 142 1.10 -23.26 -12.54
C VAL A 142 0.96 -23.33 -14.05
N GLU A 143 -0.27 -23.50 -14.50
CA GLU A 143 -0.67 -23.64 -15.90
C GLU A 143 -1.29 -22.35 -16.45
N GLN A 144 -1.98 -21.56 -15.60
CA GLN A 144 -2.63 -20.31 -15.98
C GLN A 144 -2.53 -19.27 -14.87
N ILE A 145 -2.17 -18.03 -15.24
CA ILE A 145 -2.07 -16.87 -14.35
C ILE A 145 -2.95 -15.76 -14.93
N ASP A 146 -4.08 -15.50 -14.30
CA ASP A 146 -4.93 -14.38 -14.71
C ASP A 146 -4.60 -13.18 -13.83
N ILE A 147 -4.33 -12.02 -14.43
CA ILE A 147 -4.11 -10.76 -13.71
C ILE A 147 -5.17 -9.73 -14.06
N CYS A 148 -5.74 -9.10 -13.05
CA CYS A 148 -6.71 -8.01 -13.20
C CYS A 148 -6.15 -6.72 -12.64
N GLU A 149 -5.77 -5.81 -13.53
CA GLU A 149 -5.31 -4.46 -13.18
C GLU A 149 -6.32 -3.44 -13.70
N ILE A 150 -6.75 -2.51 -12.84
CA ILE A 150 -7.76 -1.52 -13.20
C ILE A 150 -7.16 -0.41 -14.05
N ASP A 151 -5.91 -0.04 -13.79
CA ASP A 151 -5.25 1.10 -14.41
C ASP A 151 -4.19 0.67 -15.43
N LYS A 152 -4.55 0.80 -16.71
CA LYS A 152 -3.64 0.51 -17.83
C LYS A 152 -2.36 1.37 -17.78
N MET A 153 -2.43 2.60 -17.26
CA MET A 153 -1.26 3.49 -17.19
C MET A 153 -0.19 2.88 -16.29
N VAL A 154 -0.57 2.22 -15.19
CA VAL A 154 0.37 1.56 -14.29
C VAL A 154 1.11 0.45 -15.04
N VAL A 155 0.39 -0.41 -15.77
CA VAL A 155 1.01 -1.49 -16.56
C VAL A 155 1.99 -0.94 -17.61
N ASP A 156 1.58 0.09 -18.35
CA ASP A 156 2.41 0.67 -19.42
C ASP A 156 3.69 1.32 -18.85
N VAL A 157 3.54 2.08 -17.77
CA VAL A 157 4.66 2.74 -17.07
C VAL A 157 5.59 1.68 -16.47
N SER A 158 5.05 0.62 -15.87
CA SER A 158 5.83 -0.48 -15.33
C SER A 158 6.64 -1.21 -16.40
N LYS A 159 6.02 -1.52 -17.55
CA LYS A 159 6.72 -2.10 -18.71
C LYS A 159 7.85 -1.20 -19.23
N GLN A 160 7.66 0.12 -19.19
CA GLN A 160 8.65 1.07 -19.67
C GLN A 160 9.84 1.26 -18.70
N PHE A 161 9.58 1.40 -17.40
CA PHE A 161 10.61 1.81 -16.43
C PHE A 161 11.15 0.66 -15.56
N PHE A 162 10.38 -0.42 -15.40
CA PHE A 162 10.71 -1.57 -14.57
C PHE A 162 10.75 -2.88 -15.39
N PRO A 163 11.61 -3.00 -16.41
CA PRO A 163 11.60 -4.17 -17.31
C PRO A 163 11.92 -5.49 -16.61
N HIS A 164 12.63 -5.47 -15.48
CA HIS A 164 12.96 -6.66 -14.68
C HIS A 164 11.78 -7.16 -13.83
N LEU A 165 10.81 -6.29 -13.52
CA LEU A 165 9.53 -6.67 -12.92
C LEU A 165 8.55 -7.08 -14.01
N ALA A 166 8.43 -6.23 -15.02
CA ALA A 166 7.46 -6.39 -16.09
C ALA A 166 7.69 -7.63 -16.97
N VAL A 167 8.86 -8.28 -16.86
CA VAL A 167 9.11 -9.61 -17.46
C VAL A 167 8.04 -10.64 -17.05
N GLY A 168 7.41 -10.47 -15.88
CA GLY A 168 6.29 -11.31 -15.46
C GLY A 168 5.11 -11.28 -16.44
N PHE A 169 4.86 -10.17 -17.13
CA PHE A 169 3.80 -10.07 -18.14
C PHE A 169 4.09 -10.84 -19.44
N GLU A 170 5.34 -11.25 -19.65
CA GLU A 170 5.77 -11.92 -20.88
C GLU A 170 5.74 -13.46 -20.75
N ASP A 171 5.40 -13.99 -19.57
CA ASP A 171 5.18 -15.43 -19.39
C ASP A 171 3.95 -15.87 -20.20
N PRO A 172 4.04 -16.93 -21.03
CA PRO A 172 2.95 -17.35 -21.91
C PRO A 172 1.71 -17.86 -21.16
N ARG A 173 1.82 -18.12 -19.85
CA ARG A 173 0.70 -18.52 -18.98
C ARG A 173 -0.09 -17.33 -18.47
N VAL A 174 0.39 -16.10 -18.67
CA VAL A 174 -0.22 -14.88 -18.16
C VAL A 174 -1.29 -14.35 -19.12
N SER A 175 -2.48 -14.10 -18.57
CA SER A 175 -3.57 -13.40 -19.23
C SER A 175 -3.87 -12.09 -18.51
N LEU A 176 -3.55 -10.97 -19.17
CA LEU A 176 -3.79 -9.63 -18.65
C LEU A 176 -5.21 -9.14 -18.97
N HIS A 177 -5.97 -8.86 -17.92
CA HIS A 177 -7.29 -8.25 -17.97
C HIS A 177 -7.22 -6.83 -17.43
N ILE A 178 -7.51 -5.84 -18.29
CA ILE A 178 -7.64 -4.45 -17.84
C ILE A 178 -9.08 -4.21 -17.39
N GLY A 179 -9.27 -3.96 -16.11
CA GLY A 179 -10.59 -3.70 -15.53
C GLY A 179 -10.66 -3.93 -14.02
N ASP A 180 -11.83 -3.70 -13.45
CA ASP A 180 -12.08 -3.89 -12.02
C ASP A 180 -12.04 -5.37 -11.62
N GLY A 181 -11.10 -5.72 -10.74
CA GLY A 181 -10.95 -7.07 -10.21
C GLY A 181 -12.14 -7.56 -9.38
N VAL A 182 -12.92 -6.66 -8.76
CA VAL A 182 -14.18 -7.03 -8.08
C VAL A 182 -15.22 -7.47 -9.10
N ALA A 183 -15.39 -6.72 -10.18
CA ALA A 183 -16.29 -7.09 -11.27
C ALA A 183 -15.84 -8.39 -11.95
N PHE A 184 -14.53 -8.57 -12.16
CA PHE A 184 -13.97 -9.80 -12.71
C PHE A 184 -14.32 -11.02 -11.85
N LEU A 185 -14.03 -10.98 -10.54
CA LEU A 185 -14.35 -12.09 -9.63
C LEU A 185 -15.84 -12.41 -9.55
N LYS A 186 -16.73 -11.42 -9.74
CA LYS A 186 -18.18 -11.68 -9.73
C LYS A 186 -18.63 -12.58 -10.89
N ASN A 187 -17.92 -12.51 -12.02
CA ASN A 187 -18.23 -13.24 -13.25
C ASN A 187 -17.52 -14.59 -13.35
N VAL A 188 -16.55 -14.86 -12.47
CA VAL A 188 -15.83 -16.13 -12.41
C VAL A 188 -16.69 -17.21 -11.72
N PRO A 189 -16.83 -18.41 -12.31
CA PRO A 189 -17.50 -19.54 -11.67
C PRO A 189 -16.83 -19.99 -10.37
N GLU A 190 -17.62 -20.55 -9.46
CA GLU A 190 -17.09 -21.02 -8.19
C GLU A 190 -16.09 -22.19 -8.37
N GLY A 191 -15.00 -22.19 -7.60
CA GLY A 191 -13.99 -23.26 -7.62
C GLY A 191 -13.04 -23.24 -8.83
N THR A 192 -12.92 -22.11 -9.53
CA THR A 192 -12.06 -21.99 -10.74
C THR A 192 -10.57 -21.83 -10.42
N TYR A 193 -10.23 -21.12 -9.34
CA TYR A 193 -8.84 -20.79 -8.99
C TYR A 193 -8.38 -21.55 -7.76
N ASP A 194 -7.14 -22.02 -7.78
CA ASP A 194 -6.49 -22.68 -6.64
C ASP A 194 -6.00 -21.66 -5.61
N ALA A 195 -5.56 -20.49 -6.09
CA ALA A 195 -5.12 -19.38 -5.25
C ALA A 195 -5.56 -18.02 -5.84
N VAL A 196 -5.88 -17.09 -4.94
CA VAL A 196 -6.15 -15.68 -5.27
C VAL A 196 -5.17 -14.82 -4.46
N ILE A 197 -4.36 -14.03 -5.16
CA ILE A 197 -3.43 -13.07 -4.58
C ILE A 197 -4.00 -11.68 -4.82
N VAL A 198 -4.13 -10.90 -3.76
CA VAL A 198 -4.64 -9.53 -3.80
C VAL A 198 -3.49 -8.59 -3.48
N ASP A 199 -2.94 -7.98 -4.52
CA ASP A 199 -1.88 -6.98 -4.46
C ASP A 199 -2.49 -5.59 -4.69
N SER A 200 -3.26 -5.14 -3.70
CA SER A 200 -3.95 -3.85 -3.74
C SER A 200 -3.18 -2.80 -2.96
N SER A 201 -3.13 -1.58 -3.49
CA SER A 201 -2.70 -0.40 -2.74
C SER A 201 -3.59 -0.15 -1.52
N ASP A 202 -3.10 0.71 -0.62
CA ASP A 202 -3.79 1.09 0.60
C ASP A 202 -5.25 1.55 0.38
N PRO A 203 -6.11 1.44 1.40
CA PRO A 203 -7.53 1.78 1.31
C PRO A 203 -7.83 3.29 1.19
N ILE A 204 -6.92 4.12 0.68
CA ILE A 204 -7.17 5.53 0.34
C ILE A 204 -7.24 5.67 -1.19
N GLY A 205 -8.32 6.26 -1.71
CA GLY A 205 -8.56 6.41 -3.15
C GLY A 205 -9.61 5.43 -3.68
N ASN A 206 -9.74 5.20 -4.99
CA ASN A 206 -10.83 4.36 -5.57
C ASN A 206 -10.88 2.90 -5.03
N CYS A 207 -9.83 2.43 -4.34
CA CYS A 207 -9.85 1.23 -3.51
C CYS A 207 -10.92 1.28 -2.39
N CYS A 208 -11.27 2.46 -1.86
CA CYS A 208 -12.33 2.61 -0.85
C CYS A 208 -13.75 2.65 -1.41
N GLU A 209 -13.95 2.95 -2.70
CA GLU A 209 -15.25 2.69 -3.36
C GLU A 209 -15.47 1.17 -3.50
N SER A 210 -14.37 0.43 -3.61
CA SER A 210 -14.30 -1.02 -3.40
C SER A 210 -14.16 -1.38 -1.91
N ARG A 211 -15.01 -0.83 -1.03
CA ARG A 211 -15.17 -1.32 0.37
C ARG A 211 -15.26 -2.85 0.44
N ALA A 212 -15.67 -3.50 -0.64
CA ALA A 212 -15.60 -4.94 -0.82
C ALA A 212 -14.23 -5.54 -0.46
N PHE A 213 -13.10 -5.02 -0.97
CA PHE A 213 -11.78 -5.65 -0.81
C PHE A 213 -11.33 -5.78 0.65
N CYS A 214 -11.57 -4.74 1.46
CA CYS A 214 -11.24 -4.73 2.89
C CYS A 214 -12.35 -5.36 3.77
N THR A 215 -13.59 -5.47 3.27
CA THR A 215 -14.68 -6.03 4.07
C THR A 215 -14.66 -7.55 4.02
N CYS A 216 -14.97 -8.17 5.16
CA CYS A 216 -15.18 -9.60 5.40
C CYS A 216 -15.96 -10.35 4.28
N CYS A 217 -16.76 -9.68 3.45
CA CYS A 217 -17.50 -10.29 2.33
C CYS A 217 -16.63 -10.71 1.13
N PHE A 218 -15.55 -10.00 0.80
CA PHE A 218 -14.67 -10.37 -0.33
C PHE A 218 -13.70 -11.47 0.05
N ILE A 219 -13.15 -11.39 1.28
CA ILE A 219 -12.43 -12.49 1.92
C ILE A 219 -13.34 -13.72 2.03
N ASN A 220 -14.62 -13.57 2.40
CA ASN A 220 -15.54 -14.71 2.44
C ASN A 220 -15.79 -15.33 1.05
N ARG A 221 -15.83 -14.56 -0.05
CA ARG A 221 -16.01 -15.14 -1.39
C ARG A 221 -14.72 -15.74 -1.94
N ALA A 222 -13.56 -15.14 -1.68
CA ALA A 222 -12.25 -15.74 -1.97
C ALA A 222 -12.02 -17.03 -1.14
N LEU A 223 -12.43 -17.04 0.13
CA LEU A 223 -12.46 -18.24 0.98
C LEU A 223 -13.50 -19.25 0.50
N PHE A 224 -14.69 -18.84 0.04
CA PHE A 224 -15.71 -19.76 -0.43
C PHE A 224 -15.27 -20.49 -1.71
N LEU A 225 -14.59 -19.77 -2.61
CA LEU A 225 -13.91 -20.36 -3.78
C LEU A 225 -12.86 -21.40 -3.39
N TYR A 226 -12.18 -21.20 -2.25
CA TYR A 226 -11.13 -22.08 -1.73
C TYR A 226 -11.64 -23.26 -0.88
N PHE A 227 -12.77 -23.11 -0.16
CA PHE A 227 -13.27 -24.11 0.79
C PHE A 227 -14.17 -25.19 0.18
N SER A 228 -14.73 -24.98 -1.01
CA SER A 228 -15.56 -25.97 -1.70
C SER A 228 -14.76 -27.23 -2.10
N SER A 229 -13.45 -27.08 -2.37
CA SER A 229 -12.60 -28.19 -2.83
C SER A 229 -11.92 -28.98 -1.71
N THR A 230 -11.75 -28.43 -0.49
CA THR A 230 -10.82 -29.01 0.50
C THR A 230 -11.45 -29.41 1.84
N PHE A 231 -12.58 -28.85 2.29
CA PHE A 231 -13.20 -29.24 3.58
C PHE A 231 -14.75 -29.14 3.59
N PRO A 232 -15.49 -30.25 3.39
CA PRO A 232 -16.95 -30.27 3.41
C PRO A 232 -17.62 -29.95 4.77
N CYS A 233 -16.86 -29.92 5.88
CA CYS A 233 -17.43 -29.84 7.24
C CYS A 233 -17.69 -28.42 7.76
N ILE A 234 -17.07 -27.37 7.19
CA ILE A 234 -17.20 -25.99 7.71
C ILE A 234 -18.42 -25.26 7.14
N THR A 235 -18.95 -25.70 5.99
CA THR A 235 -20.10 -25.07 5.30
C THR A 235 -21.42 -25.16 6.06
N ARG A 236 -21.55 -26.09 7.02
CA ARG A 236 -22.81 -26.28 7.78
C ARG A 236 -23.04 -25.29 8.92
N SER A 237 -22.02 -24.55 9.36
CA SER A 237 -22.17 -23.61 10.49
C SER A 237 -22.48 -22.18 10.05
N CYS A 238 -22.16 -21.79 8.82
CA CYS A 238 -22.34 -20.41 8.33
C CYS A 238 -23.71 -20.16 7.68
N SER A 239 -24.46 -21.21 7.31
CA SER A 239 -25.79 -21.07 6.67
C SER A 239 -26.93 -20.66 7.62
N ARG A 240 -26.63 -20.29 8.87
CA ARG A 240 -27.61 -19.89 9.89
C ARG A 240 -27.41 -18.47 10.44
N ALA A 241 -26.53 -17.68 9.84
CA ALA A 241 -26.33 -16.27 10.17
C ALA A 241 -26.62 -15.34 8.98
N PHE A 242 -27.64 -15.68 8.19
CA PHE A 242 -28.34 -14.82 7.25
C PHE A 242 -29.84 -14.98 7.45
#